data_AF-A0A7S1EZ13-F1
#
_entry.id   AF-A0A7S1EZ13-F1
#
_cell.length_a   1.000
_cell.length_b   1.000
_cell.length_c   1.000
_cell.angle_alpha   90.00
_cell.angle_beta   90.00
_cell.angle_gamma   90.00
#
_symmetry.space_group_name_H-M   'P 1'
#
loop_
_entity.id
_entity.type
_entity.pdbx_description
1 polymer ?
#
loop_
_entity_poly.entity_id
_entity_poly.type
_entity_poly.pdbx_seq_one_letter_code
_entity_poly.pdbx_strand_id
1 'polypeptide(L)'
;WAASLHAAANIHFVMENAKDALVVAKEALELFSDLGEERHEALEMLSLAGIYLGLSEFDLGKKSATAAKMLFQELDDGPGWDAATEVLDAILAKRALVRSG
;
A
#
# COMPACT_ATOMS: atom_id res chain seq x y z
N TRP A 1 -23.34 -22.89 -0.33
CA TRP A 1 -22.81 -23.19 1.01
C TRP A 1 -21.30 -23.44 1.03
N ALA A 2 -20.70 -24.16 0.06
CA ALA A 2 -19.23 -24.31 -0.01
C ALA A 2 -18.49 -23.06 -0.57
N ALA A 3 -19.07 -22.36 -1.56
CA ALA A 3 -18.43 -21.19 -2.18
C ALA A 3 -18.28 -19.98 -1.22
N SER A 4 -19.24 -19.77 -0.32
CA SER A 4 -19.18 -18.67 0.66
C SER A 4 -18.16 -18.92 1.76
N LEU A 5 -17.97 -20.19 2.18
CA LEU A 5 -16.92 -20.53 3.15
C LEU A 5 -15.52 -20.38 2.56
N HIS A 6 -15.30 -20.77 1.30
CA HIS A 6 -14.01 -20.62 0.64
C HIS A 6 -13.65 -19.13 0.42
N ALA A 7 -14.61 -18.32 -0.02
CA ALA A 7 -14.42 -16.87 -0.13
C ALA A 7 -14.16 -16.23 1.23
N ALA A 8 -14.92 -16.60 2.27
CA ALA A 8 -14.70 -16.09 3.62
C ALA A 8 -13.34 -16.51 4.19
N ALA A 9 -12.93 -17.76 4.01
CA ALA A 9 -11.62 -18.25 4.47
C ALA A 9 -10.47 -17.54 3.74
N ASN A 10 -10.56 -17.35 2.41
CA ASN A 10 -9.55 -16.60 1.66
C ASN A 10 -9.51 -15.13 2.07
N ILE A 11 -10.67 -14.50 2.30
CA ILE A 11 -10.72 -13.11 2.80
C ILE A 11 -10.09 -13.03 4.19
N HIS A 12 -10.42 -13.94 5.11
CA HIS A 12 -9.82 -13.98 6.43
C HIS A 12 -8.31 -14.16 6.38
N PHE A 13 -7.81 -15.09 5.55
CA PHE A 13 -6.38 -15.32 5.38
C PHE A 13 -5.66 -14.11 4.76
N VAL A 14 -6.24 -13.48 3.73
CA VAL A 14 -5.68 -12.25 3.14
C VAL A 14 -5.69 -11.11 4.15
N MET A 15 -6.75 -10.97 4.94
CA MET A 15 -6.87 -9.90 5.95
C MET A 15 -5.92 -10.11 7.13
N GLU A 16 -5.71 -11.35 7.58
CA GLU A 16 -4.75 -11.69 8.64
C GLU A 16 -3.33 -11.35 8.19
N ASN A 17 -2.92 -11.84 7.01
CA ASN A 17 -1.60 -11.56 6.46
C ASN A 17 -1.40 -10.07 6.15
N ALA A 18 -2.44 -9.36 5.71
CA ALA A 18 -2.35 -7.93 5.43
C ALA A 18 -2.20 -7.09 6.70
N LYS A 19 -2.77 -7.50 7.84
CA LYS A 19 -2.57 -6.82 9.12
C LYS A 19 -1.16 -7.03 9.64
N ASP A 20 -0.63 -8.25 9.55
CA ASP A 20 0.74 -8.55 9.96
C ASP A 20 1.74 -7.79 9.07
N ALA A 21 1.53 -7.80 7.76
CA ALA A 21 2.33 -7.02 6.81
C ALA A 21 2.28 -5.52 7.11
N LEU A 22 1.13 -5.00 7.58
CA LEU A 22 0.99 -3.59 7.95
C LEU A 22 1.84 -3.22 9.17
N VAL A 23 1.93 -4.11 10.16
CA VAL A 23 2.77 -3.88 11.35
C VAL A 23 4.23 -3.84 10.92
N VAL A 24 4.68 -4.86 10.19
CA VAL A 24 6.07 -4.96 9.73
C VAL A 24 6.47 -3.78 8.86
N ALA A 25 5.63 -3.38 7.90
CA ALA A 25 5.93 -2.26 7.01
C ALA A 25 5.98 -0.91 7.76
N LYS A 26 5.21 -0.74 8.84
CA LYS A 26 5.30 0.47 9.68
C LYS A 26 6.57 0.49 10.52
N GLU A 27 6.95 -0.63 11.12
CA GLU A 27 8.19 -0.75 11.88
C GLU A 27 9.41 -0.52 10.97
N ALA A 28 9.40 -1.07 9.75
CA ALA A 28 10.43 -0.84 8.76
C ALA A 28 10.48 0.63 8.31
N LEU A 29 9.32 1.27 8.11
CA LEU A 29 9.25 2.69 7.78
C LEU A 29 9.87 3.56 8.87
N GLU A 30 9.52 3.32 10.14
CA GLU A 30 10.10 4.03 11.29
C GLU A 30 11.62 3.83 11.35
N LEU A 31 12.08 2.58 11.17
CA LEU A 31 13.50 2.26 11.16
C LEU A 31 14.27 2.99 10.04
N PHE A 32 13.78 2.96 8.80
CA PHE A 32 14.46 3.62 7.68
C PHE A 32 14.44 5.14 7.80
N SER A 33 13.37 5.71 8.37
CA SER A 33 13.31 7.14 8.65
C SER A 33 14.34 7.55 9.72
N ASP A 34 14.46 6.77 10.81
CA ASP A 34 15.47 6.98 11.85
C ASP A 34 16.92 6.85 11.33
N LEU A 35 17.14 5.99 10.34
CA LEU A 35 18.42 5.79 9.70
C LEU A 35 18.73 6.83 8.59
N GLY A 36 17.75 7.65 8.19
CA GLY A 36 17.88 8.58 7.06
C GLY A 36 17.97 7.89 5.70
N GLU A 37 17.47 6.65 5.60
CA GLU A 37 17.47 5.85 4.38
C GLU A 37 16.23 6.19 3.52
N GLU A 38 16.21 7.41 2.99
CA GLU A 38 15.04 8.01 2.30
C GLU A 38 14.48 7.15 1.16
N ARG A 39 15.35 6.47 0.40
CA ARG A 39 14.91 5.58 -0.67
C ARG A 39 14.16 4.36 -0.13
N HIS A 40 14.64 3.79 0.97
CA HIS A 40 13.98 2.66 1.64
C HIS A 40 12.69 3.12 2.33
N GLU A 41 12.68 4.32 2.92
CA GLU A 41 11.48 4.96 3.45
C GLU A 41 10.38 5.06 2.38
N ALA A 42 10.71 5.55 1.17
CA ALA A 42 9.77 5.65 0.05
C ALA A 42 9.25 4.27 -0.40
N LEU A 43 10.11 3.24 -0.40
CA LEU A 43 9.71 1.86 -0.73
C LEU A 43 8.74 1.28 0.32
N GLU A 44 8.95 1.54 1.60
CA GLU A 44 8.03 1.10 2.65
C GLU A 44 6.69 1.86 2.60
N MET A 45 6.71 3.16 2.28
CA MET A 45 5.48 3.90 2.00
C MET A 45 4.71 3.30 0.81
N LEU A 46 5.41 2.88 -0.25
CA LEU A 46 4.79 2.21 -1.39
C LEU A 46 4.20 0.84 -1.01
N SER A 47 4.91 0.07 -0.18
CA SER A 47 4.44 -1.21 0.35
C SER A 47 3.17 -1.03 1.19
N LEU A 48 3.14 -0.04 2.08
CA LEU A 48 1.94 0.34 2.85
C LEU A 48 0.77 0.69 1.93
N ALA A 49 1.02 1.42 0.83
CA ALA A 49 -0.03 1.75 -0.12
C ALA A 49 -0.66 0.50 -0.77
N GLY A 50 0.17 -0.48 -1.14
CA GLY A 50 -0.29 -1.77 -1.66
C GLY A 50 -1.08 -2.59 -0.63
N ILE A 51 -0.64 -2.61 0.63
CA ILE A 51 -1.36 -3.28 1.72
C ILE A 51 -2.73 -2.63 1.95
N TYR A 52 -2.80 -1.30 2.04
CA TYR A 52 -4.05 -0.57 2.19
C TYR A 52 -4.99 -0.77 0.99
N LEU A 53 -4.47 -0.89 -0.23
CA LEU A 53 -5.26 -1.25 -1.42
C LEU A 53 -5.92 -2.63 -1.27
N GLY A 54 -5.18 -3.62 -0.75
CA GLY A 54 -5.68 -4.95 -0.45
C GLY A 54 -6.79 -4.93 0.60
N LEU A 55 -6.60 -4.14 1.66
CA LEU A 55 -7.57 -3.93 2.74
C LEU A 55 -8.76 -3.04 2.35
N SER A 56 -8.76 -2.47 1.14
CA SER A 56 -9.76 -1.48 0.67
C SER A 56 -9.79 -0.19 1.50
N GLU A 57 -8.70 0.12 2.20
CA GLU A 57 -8.47 1.35 2.95
C GLU A 57 -7.95 2.46 2.03
N PHE A 58 -8.77 2.84 1.05
CA PHE A 58 -8.32 3.65 -0.10
C PHE A 58 -7.75 5.03 0.26
N ASP A 59 -8.24 5.66 1.32
CA ASP A 59 -7.74 6.97 1.76
C ASP A 59 -6.32 6.87 2.35
N LEU A 60 -6.06 5.82 3.14
CA LEU A 60 -4.73 5.55 3.68
C LEU A 60 -3.76 5.14 2.57
N GLY A 61 -4.19 4.26 1.67
CA GLY A 61 -3.39 3.85 0.53
C GLY A 61 -3.00 5.05 -0.36
N LYS A 62 -3.96 5.93 -0.66
CA LYS A 62 -3.70 7.15 -1.44
C LYS A 62 -2.65 8.02 -0.76
N LYS A 63 -2.77 8.23 0.56
CA LYS A 63 -1.81 9.03 1.33
C LYS A 63 -0.40 8.44 1.24
N SER A 64 -0.27 7.13 1.45
CA SER A 64 1.01 6.42 1.38
C SER A 64 1.64 6.44 -0.01
N ALA A 65 0.86 6.17 -1.07
CA ALA A 65 1.37 6.23 -2.46
C ALA A 65 1.79 7.65 -2.86
N THR A 66 1.05 8.67 -2.40
CA THR A 66 1.39 10.07 -2.67
C THR A 66 2.70 10.47 -1.98
N ALA A 67 2.87 10.08 -0.72
CA ALA A 67 4.10 10.34 0.03
C ALA A 67 5.31 9.63 -0.61
N ALA A 68 5.17 8.35 -0.95
CA ALA A 68 6.22 7.60 -1.66
C ALA A 68 6.62 8.29 -2.97
N LYS A 69 5.62 8.69 -3.78
CA LYS A 69 5.85 9.41 -5.04
C LYS A 69 6.64 10.70 -4.83
N MET A 70 6.25 11.51 -3.85
CA MET A 70 6.94 12.77 -3.56
C MET A 70 8.40 12.53 -3.16
N LEU A 71 8.66 11.55 -2.29
CA LEU A 71 10.02 11.24 -1.84
C LEU A 71 10.87 10.69 -2.98
N PHE A 72 10.33 9.80 -3.83
CA PHE A 72 11.05 9.35 -5.04
C PHE A 72 11.34 10.50 -6.02
N GLN A 73 10.45 11.49 -6.12
CA GLN A 73 10.70 12.69 -6.92
C GLN A 73 11.82 13.56 -6.34
N GLU A 74 11.88 13.71 -5.02
CA GLU A 74 12.96 14.43 -4.33
C GLU A 74 14.33 13.74 -4.52
N LEU A 75 14.32 12.40 -4.61
CA LEU A 75 15.49 11.56 -4.85
C LEU A 75 15.89 11.43 -6.33
N ASP A 76 15.12 12.00 -7.27
CA ASP A 76 15.27 11.79 -8.72
C ASP A 76 15.21 10.29 -9.13
N ASP A 77 14.49 9.47 -8.36
CA ASP A 77 14.24 8.05 -8.63
C ASP A 77 12.99 7.91 -9.51
N GLY A 78 13.18 8.07 -10.82
CA GLY A 78 12.12 7.92 -11.84
C GLY A 78 11.37 6.58 -11.76
N PRO A 79 12.06 5.42 -11.70
CA PRO A 79 11.40 4.13 -11.52
C PRO A 79 10.53 4.07 -10.24
N GLY A 80 11.01 4.66 -9.14
CA GLY A 80 10.25 4.77 -7.90
C GLY A 80 9.00 5.63 -8.04
N TRP A 81 9.09 6.79 -8.71
CA TRP A 81 7.91 7.63 -8.95
C TRP A 81 6.86 6.88 -9.78
N ASP A 82 7.30 6.02 -10.71
CA ASP A 82 6.42 5.39 -11.71
C ASP A 82 5.61 4.31 -11.01
N ALA A 83 6.30 3.47 -10.23
CA ALA A 83 5.67 2.49 -9.37
C ALA A 83 4.67 3.12 -8.39
N ALA A 84 5.02 4.26 -7.77
CA ALA A 84 4.11 4.96 -6.87
C ALA A 84 2.88 5.55 -7.59
N THR A 85 3.06 5.98 -8.84
CA THR A 85 1.95 6.46 -9.68
C THR A 85 1.02 5.33 -10.07
N GLU A 86 1.55 4.18 -10.48
CA GLU A 86 0.75 2.98 -10.82
C GLU A 86 -0.11 2.51 -9.64
N VAL A 87 0.47 2.45 -8.44
CA VAL A 87 -0.27 2.07 -7.22
C VAL A 87 -1.35 3.09 -6.88
N LEU A 88 -1.04 4.39 -7.01
CA LEU A 88 -2.03 5.46 -6.81
C LEU A 88 -3.22 5.33 -7.77
N ASP A 89 -2.95 5.08 -9.06
CA ASP A 89 -3.98 4.90 -10.07
C ASP A 89 -4.84 3.66 -9.79
N ALA A 90 -4.22 2.55 -9.37
CA ALA A 90 -4.92 1.34 -8.96
C ALA A 90 -5.86 1.59 -7.76
N ILE A 91 -5.43 2.40 -6.79
CA ILE A 91 -6.25 2.79 -5.63
C ILE A 91 -7.46 3.62 -6.07
N LEU A 92 -7.26 4.59 -6.95
CA LEU A 92 -8.34 5.44 -7.44
C LEU A 92 -9.35 4.64 -8.27
N ALA A 93 -8.87 3.76 -9.14
CA ALA A 93 -9.70 2.88 -9.95
C ALA A 93 -10.55 1.93 -9.07
N LYS A 94 -9.92 1.23 -8.11
CA LYS A 94 -10.64 0.30 -7.22
C LYS A 94 -11.65 1.03 -6.32
N ARG A 95 -11.31 2.23 -5.82
CA ARG A 95 -12.23 3.06 -5.05
C ARG A 95 -13.47 3.47 -5.87
N ALA A 96 -13.28 3.83 -7.13
CA ALA A 96 -14.38 4.18 -8.03
C ALA A 96 -15.32 2.99 -8.25
N LEU A 97 -14.76 1.79 -8.49
CA LEU A 97 -15.53 0.56 -8.68
C LEU A 97 -16.41 0.22 -7.48
N VAL A 98 -15.86 0.32 -6.26
CA VAL A 98 -16.62 0.06 -5.01
C VAL A 98 -17.75 1.07 -4.80
N ARG A 99 -17.60 2.31 -5.27
CA ARG A 99 -18.66 3.33 -5.19
C ARG A 99 -19.76 3.16 -6.23
N SER A 100 -19.46 2.46 -7.33
CA SER A 100 -20.40 2.26 -8.44
C SER A 100 -21.23 0.97 -8.36
N GLY A 101 -20.94 0.08 -7.41
CA GLY A 101 -21.68 -1.15 -7.15
C GLY A 101 -22.57 -1.03 -5.92
#